data_AF-E6LM26-F1
#
_entry.id   AF-E6LM26-F1
#
_cell.length_a   1.000
_cell.length_b   1.000
_cell.length_c   1.000
_cell.angle_alpha   90.00
_cell.angle_beta   90.00
_cell.angle_gamma   90.00
#
_symmetry.space_group_name_H-M   'P 1'
#
loop_
_entity.id
_entity.type
_entity.pdbx_description
1 polymer ?
#
loop_
_entity_poly.entity_id
_entity_poly.type
_entity_poly.pdbx_seq_one_letter_code
_entity_poly.pdbx_strand_id
1 'polypeptide(L)' 'MNGRPKNPKYARNKNILVVGGSGSGKTRFFLKPNLMQMHSSYVVTDPKGLTF' A
#
# COMPACT_ATOMS: atom_id res chain seq x y z
N MET A 1 -4.07 11.25 -14.84
CA MET A 1 -2.71 11.64 -15.27
C MET A 1 -1.72 10.55 -14.86
N ASN A 2 -1.15 9.80 -15.80
CA ASN A 2 -0.07 8.88 -15.48
C ASN A 2 1.21 9.68 -15.23
N GLY A 3 1.56 9.91 -13.96
CA GLY A 3 2.80 10.59 -13.55
C GLY A 3 4.06 9.75 -13.79
N ARG A 4 4.15 9.08 -14.95
CA ARG A 4 5.33 8.31 -15.38
C ARG A 4 6.10 9.20 -16.35
N PRO A 5 7.37 9.52 -16.09
CA PRO A 5 8.16 10.35 -16.99
C PRO A 5 8.32 9.65 -18.35
N LYS A 6 8.31 10.44 -19.44
CA LYS A 6 8.43 9.93 -20.81
C LYS A 6 9.73 9.17 -21.05
N ASN A 7 10.82 9.60 -20.42
CA ASN A 7 12.10 8.90 -20.47
C ASN A 7 12.20 7.92 -19.29
N PRO A 8 12.28 6.59 -19.54
CA PRO A 8 12.32 5.56 -18.50
C PRO A 8 13.48 5.72 -17.51
N LYS A 9 14.60 6.32 -17.92
CA LYS A 9 15.77 6.56 -17.05
C LYS A 9 15.43 7.36 -15.80
N TYR A 10 14.42 8.22 -15.85
CA TYR A 10 13.99 9.06 -14.72
C TYR A 10 12.78 8.50 -13.98
N ALA A 11 12.27 7.33 -14.37
CA ALA A 11 11.17 6.68 -13.67
C ALA A 11 11.66 6.17 -12.32
N ARG A 12 11.17 6.78 -11.25
CA ARG A 12 11.44 6.34 -9.88
C ARG A 12 10.43 5.27 -9.44
N ASN A 13 10.88 4.44 -8.50
CA ASN A 13 10.01 3.49 -7.82
C ASN A 13 8.91 4.25 -7.05
N LYS A 14 7.66 3.75 -7.11
CA LYS A 14 6.48 4.32 -6.42
C LYS A 14 6.01 3.46 -5.24
N ASN A 15 6.82 2.48 -4.83
CA ASN A 15 6.55 1.65 -3.66
C ASN A 15 6.49 2.52 -2.40
N ILE A 16 5.56 2.19 -1.50
CA ILE A 16 5.35 2.90 -0.25
C ILE A 16 5.76 1.98 0.90
N LEU A 17 6.55 2.49 1.84
CA LEU A 17 6.88 1.83 3.10
C LEU A 17 6.18 2.56 4.25
N VAL A 18 5.37 1.83 5.02
CA VAL A 18 4.63 2.38 6.17
C VAL A 18 5.17 1.75 7.47
N VAL A 19 5.76 2.58 8.33
CA VAL A 19 6.35 2.16 9.62
C VAL A 19 5.66 2.88 10.76
N GLY A 20 5.54 2.22 11.92
CA GLY A 20 5.02 2.84 13.14
C GLY A 20 4.99 1.87 14.32
N GLY A 21 4.86 2.39 15.52
CA GLY A 21 4.79 1.59 16.76
C GLY A 21 3.56 0.68 16.87
N SER A 22 3.50 -0.14 17.91
CA SER A 22 2.30 -0.95 18.21
C SER A 22 1.09 -0.03 18.45
N GLY A 23 -0.11 -0.46 18.03
CA GLY A 23 -1.34 0.33 18.19
C GLY A 23 -1.47 1.57 17.29
N SER A 24 -0.46 1.92 16.47
CA SER A 24 -0.48 3.14 15.64
C SER A 24 -1.48 3.13 14.46
N GLY A 25 -2.35 2.13 14.38
CA GLY A 25 -3.46 2.09 13.41
C GLY A 25 -3.08 1.87 11.94
N LYS A 26 -1.85 1.43 11.61
CA LYS A 26 -1.39 1.18 10.22
C LYS A 26 -2.38 0.36 9.39
N THR A 27 -2.86 -0.76 9.94
CA THR A 27 -3.83 -1.64 9.27
C THR A 27 -5.17 -0.94 9.05
N ARG A 28 -5.67 -0.21 10.05
CA ARG A 28 -6.99 0.45 10.00
C ARG A 28 -7.01 1.65 9.06
N PHE A 29 -5.98 2.49 9.10
CA PHE A 29 -5.97 3.78 8.41
C PHE A 29 -5.29 3.75 7.04
N PHE A 30 -4.33 2.84 6.82
CA PHE A 30 -3.65 2.74 5.54
C PHE A 30 -4.07 1.50 4.77
N LEU A 31 -3.96 0.31 5.35
CA LEU A 31 -4.13 -0.94 4.58
C LEU A 31 -5.60 -1.23 4.24
N LYS A 32 -6.51 -1.23 5.22
CA LYS A 32 -7.95 -1.53 5.04
C LYS A 32 -8.65 -0.67 3.98
N PRO A 33 -8.57 0.68 4.00
CA PRO A 33 -9.26 1.48 2.98
C PRO A 33 -8.76 1.20 1.56
N ASN A 34 -7.46 0.92 1.38
CA ASN A 34 -6.91 0.57 0.07
C ASN A 34 -7.37 -0.82 -0.40
N LEU A 35 -7.45 -1.81 0.50
CA LEU A 35 -7.93 -3.15 0.15
C LEU A 35 -9.44 -3.17 -0.14
N MET A 36 -10.23 -2.42 0.64
CA MET A 36 -11.70 -2.37 0.51
C MET A 36 -12.18 -1.70 -0.78
N GLN A 37 -11.33 -0.91 -1.44
CA GLN A 37 -11.64 -0.36 -2.76
C GLN A 37 -11.68 -1.44 -3.85
N MET A 38 -11.06 -2.60 -3.62
CA MET A 38 -11.02 -3.74 -4.56
C MET A 38 -10.62 -3.34 -5.99
N HIS A 39 -9.79 -2.31 -6.11
CA HIS A 39 -9.40 -1.72 -7.39
C HIS A 39 -8.36 -2.57 -8.15
N SER A 40 -7.66 -3.49 -7.46
CA SER A 40 -6.57 -4.27 -8.04
C SER A 40 -6.41 -5.63 -7.38
N SER A 41 -5.58 -6.49 -7.97
CA SER A 41 -5.16 -7.75 -7.35
C SER A 41 -4.10 -7.47 -6.28
N TYR A 42 -4.32 -8.00 -5.07
CA TYR A 42 -3.43 -7.81 -3.92
C TYR A 42 -2.91 -9.16 -3.42
N VAL A 43 -1.65 -9.17 -2.99
CA VAL A 43 -1.08 -10.25 -2.18
C VAL A 43 -0.83 -9.69 -0.79
N VAL A 44 -1.46 -10.30 0.22
CA VAL A 44 -1.42 -9.82 1.60
C VAL A 44 -1.02 -10.96 2.51
N THR A 45 -0.02 -10.72 3.36
CA THR A 45 0.34 -11.61 4.46
C THR A 45 -0.25 -11.02 5.74
N ASP A 46 -1.20 -11.72 6.37
CA ASP A 46 -1.86 -11.28 7.61
C ASP A 46 -1.46 -12.16 8.81
N PRO A 47 -0.27 -11.93 9.40
CA PRO A 47 0.19 -12.75 10.53
C PRO A 47 -0.60 -12.51 11.81
N LYS A 48 -1.42 -11.45 11.89
CA LYS A 48 -2.21 -11.11 13.08
C LYS A 48 -3.70 -11.41 12.94
N GLY A 49 -4.18 -11.79 11.75
CA GLY A 49 -5.60 -12.03 11.49
C GLY A 49 -6.48 -10.79 11.70
N LEU A 50 -5.97 -9.59 11.40
CA LEU A 50 -6.71 -8.33 11.59
C LEU A 50 -7.25 -7.74 10.28
N THR A 51 -6.83 -8.30 9.15
CA THR A 51 -7.04 -7.77 7.81
C THR A 51 -8.20 -8.47 7.10
N PHE A 52 -8.39 -9.77 7.37
CA PHE A 52 -9.53 -10.58 6.93
C PHE A 52 -10.37 -11.04 8.12
#